data_AF-A0A1A2Z9E3-F1
#
_entry.id   AF-A0A1A2Z9E3-F1
#
_cell.length_a   1.000
_cell.length_b   1.000
_cell.length_c   1.000
_cell.angle_alpha   90.00
_cell.angle_beta   90.00
_cell.angle_gamma   90.00
#
_symmetry.space_group_name_H-M   'P 1'
#
loop_
_entity.id
_entity.type
_entity.pdbx_description
1 polymer ?
#
loop_
_entity_poly.entity_id
_entity_poly.type
_entity_poly.pdbx_seq_one_letter_code
_entity_poly.pdbx_strand_id
1 'polypeptide(L)'
;MEGGPLDWWLDRVNLLIDMMGDVDLGGTVMLDYSEASLSALEAAARNRLADPAEALYDDHQSFTAGAVAYLGEALMRVGGGRWDWAGQVPDDAPSDPLLRQRLSEHRWRIDSAGEPNATGFPIIRPDSDSGLEALSPTHLLLHALAADESGVLAAAYGRWKGAVQAYAAEHPDWAPVKERTLADGLFNAPSPSAVLDDWLARQEHRFPEWAAENGGSWDYTPDSINRLTELVSRKTPTVAAIRDPANAEFVDGASYYLGEILRRGCPSRWVYREFRDEGDPVTANFQLQLNDDAGFTGPFHLLSFMLERGDLRRPRAYYDEWVG
;
A
#
# COMPACT_ATOMS: atom_id res chain seq x y z
N MET A 1 -11.74 -9.11 -22.21
CA MET A 1 -12.50 -10.18 -21.54
C MET A 1 -13.10 -9.47 -20.34
N GLU A 2 -14.39 -9.16 -20.36
CA GLU A 2 -15.02 -8.43 -19.25
C GLU A 2 -15.06 -9.36 -18.05
N GLY A 3 -14.33 -9.01 -16.99
CA GLY A 3 -14.30 -9.74 -15.73
C GLY A 3 -15.64 -9.70 -15.01
N GLY A 4 -15.85 -10.62 -14.07
CA GLY A 4 -17.04 -10.66 -13.24
C GLY A 4 -17.10 -9.50 -12.21
N PRO A 5 -18.15 -9.41 -11.39
CA PRO A 5 -18.27 -8.37 -10.36
C PRO A 5 -17.12 -8.36 -9.34
N LEU A 6 -16.56 -9.54 -9.04
CA LEU A 6 -15.38 -9.65 -8.18
C LEU A 6 -14.13 -9.04 -8.84
N ASP A 7 -13.89 -9.31 -10.12
CA ASP A 7 -12.73 -8.78 -10.84
C ASP A 7 -12.80 -7.24 -10.88
N TRP A 8 -13.99 -6.69 -11.16
CA TRP A 8 -14.21 -5.25 -11.12
C TRP A 8 -13.92 -4.64 -9.74
N TRP A 9 -14.34 -5.31 -8.67
CA TRP A 9 -14.09 -4.88 -7.30
C TRP A 9 -12.59 -4.89 -6.98
N LEU A 10 -11.89 -5.98 -7.32
CA LEU A 10 -10.46 -6.12 -7.10
C LEU A 10 -9.62 -5.09 -7.88
N ASP A 11 -10.02 -4.78 -9.11
CA ASP A 11 -9.38 -3.75 -9.94
C ASP A 11 -9.54 -2.34 -9.37
N ARG A 12 -10.51 -2.12 -8.48
CA ARG A 12 -10.84 -0.79 -7.94
C ARG A 12 -10.58 -0.65 -6.45
N VAL A 13 -10.37 -1.72 -5.70
CA VAL A 13 -10.32 -1.68 -4.23
C VAL A 13 -9.43 -0.56 -3.67
N ASN A 14 -8.25 -0.32 -4.26
CA ASN A 14 -7.37 0.77 -3.85
C ASN A 14 -7.96 2.15 -4.19
N LEU A 15 -8.44 2.33 -5.43
CA LEU A 15 -9.09 3.56 -5.88
C LEU A 15 -10.30 3.93 -5.00
N LEU A 16 -11.07 2.94 -4.55
CA LEU A 16 -12.22 3.16 -3.67
C LEU A 16 -11.81 3.69 -2.31
N ILE A 17 -10.74 3.11 -1.74
CA ILE A 17 -10.19 3.52 -0.45
C ILE A 17 -9.60 4.93 -0.57
N ASP A 18 -8.81 5.20 -1.60
CA ASP A 18 -8.17 6.50 -1.84
C ASP A 18 -9.22 7.60 -2.05
N MET A 19 -10.22 7.35 -2.89
CA MET A 19 -11.30 8.31 -3.15
C MET A 19 -12.09 8.64 -1.87
N MET A 20 -12.42 7.63 -1.05
CA MET A 20 -13.07 7.90 0.24
C MET A 20 -12.14 8.71 1.17
N GLY A 21 -10.86 8.34 1.26
CA GLY A 21 -9.88 9.01 2.11
C GLY A 21 -9.69 10.49 1.74
N ASP A 22 -9.49 10.76 0.46
CA ASP A 22 -9.14 12.10 -0.03
C ASP A 22 -10.36 12.99 -0.25
N VAL A 23 -11.44 12.45 -0.84
CA VAL A 23 -12.60 13.24 -1.24
C VAL A 23 -13.62 13.33 -0.12
N ASP A 24 -14.01 12.21 0.47
CA ASP A 24 -15.11 12.17 1.44
C ASP A 24 -14.65 12.47 2.87
N LEU A 25 -13.46 12.00 3.27
CA LEU A 25 -12.90 12.20 4.61
C LEU A 25 -11.93 13.40 4.66
N GLY A 26 -11.49 13.92 3.51
CA GLY A 26 -10.61 15.08 3.39
C GLY A 26 -9.27 14.90 4.13
N GLY A 27 -8.78 13.66 4.24
CA GLY A 27 -7.58 13.32 5.01
C GLY A 27 -7.70 13.46 6.53
N THR A 28 -8.90 13.73 7.06
CA THR A 28 -9.14 13.90 8.50
C THR A 28 -8.95 12.58 9.28
N VAL A 29 -9.18 11.46 8.60
CA VAL A 29 -8.99 10.11 9.14
C VAL A 29 -7.75 9.52 8.50
N MET A 30 -6.76 9.16 9.32
CA MET A 30 -5.61 8.38 8.86
C MET A 30 -6.04 6.92 8.66
N LEU A 31 -6.07 6.48 7.40
CA LEU A 31 -6.48 5.14 6.99
C LEU A 31 -5.28 4.18 7.02
N ASP A 32 -4.94 3.65 8.20
CA ASP A 32 -3.77 2.78 8.44
C ASP A 32 -4.12 1.31 8.76
N TYR A 33 -5.37 0.92 8.52
CA TYR A 33 -5.97 -0.38 8.83
C TYR A 33 -5.95 -0.77 10.32
N SER A 34 -5.73 0.18 11.23
CA SER A 34 -5.76 -0.04 12.67
C SER A 34 -7.18 -0.04 13.26
N GLU A 35 -7.33 -0.57 14.47
CA GLU A 35 -8.56 -0.49 15.25
C GLU A 35 -9.01 0.97 15.51
N ALA A 36 -8.05 1.89 15.67
CA ALA A 36 -8.31 3.30 15.84
C ALA A 36 -8.88 3.93 14.55
N SER A 37 -8.30 3.61 13.39
CA SER A 37 -8.81 4.08 12.10
C SER A 37 -10.21 3.55 11.80
N LEU A 38 -10.53 2.31 12.21
CA LEU A 38 -11.87 1.73 12.08
C LEU A 38 -12.89 2.44 12.97
N SER A 39 -12.49 2.81 14.19
CA SER A 39 -13.33 3.62 15.09
C SER A 39 -13.59 5.01 14.51
N ALA A 40 -12.57 5.63 13.92
CA ALA A 40 -12.69 6.93 13.28
C ALA A 40 -13.57 6.87 12.01
N LEU A 41 -13.41 5.82 11.19
CA LEU A 41 -14.26 5.58 10.03
C LEU A 41 -15.72 5.37 10.43
N GLU A 42 -15.99 4.60 11.50
CA GLU A 42 -17.35 4.42 12.00
C GLU A 42 -17.98 5.76 12.41
N ALA A 43 -17.23 6.59 13.15
CA ALA A 43 -17.70 7.92 13.54
C ALA A 43 -17.98 8.81 12.32
N ALA A 44 -17.11 8.78 11.31
CA ALA A 44 -17.33 9.51 10.07
C ALA A 44 -18.57 9.01 9.30
N ALA A 45 -18.76 7.68 9.22
CA ALA A 45 -19.92 7.08 8.57
C ALA A 45 -21.23 7.47 9.28
N ARG A 46 -21.28 7.41 10.62
CA ARG A 46 -22.44 7.82 11.42
C ARG A 46 -22.75 9.31 11.32
N ASN A 47 -21.73 10.15 11.19
CA ASN A 47 -21.92 11.59 10.99
C ASN A 47 -22.46 11.91 9.60
N ARG A 48 -22.13 11.09 8.59
CA ARG A 48 -22.50 11.29 7.19
C ARG A 48 -23.85 10.65 6.84
N LEU A 49 -24.13 9.47 7.37
CA LEU A 49 -25.28 8.63 7.03
C LEU A 49 -26.20 8.57 8.26
N ALA A 50 -27.32 9.29 8.19
CA ALA A 50 -28.26 9.40 9.30
C ALA A 50 -29.12 8.13 9.46
N ASP A 51 -29.33 7.40 8.37
CA ASP A 51 -30.07 6.15 8.33
C ASP A 51 -29.24 5.05 7.65
N PRO A 52 -29.22 3.80 8.15
CA PRO A 52 -28.47 2.71 7.51
C PRO A 52 -28.82 2.50 6.03
N ALA A 53 -30.06 2.73 5.60
CA ALA A 53 -30.46 2.59 4.20
C ALA A 53 -29.80 3.63 3.29
N GLU A 54 -29.39 4.79 3.82
CA GLU A 54 -28.66 5.82 3.05
C GLU A 54 -27.33 5.29 2.53
N ALA A 55 -26.69 4.34 3.24
CA ALA A 55 -25.46 3.70 2.76
C ALA A 55 -25.64 3.03 1.39
N LEU A 56 -26.86 2.65 1.02
CA LEU A 56 -27.18 1.94 -0.23
C LEU A 56 -27.76 2.86 -1.31
N TYR A 57 -27.81 4.17 -1.07
CA TYR A 57 -28.27 5.15 -2.06
C TYR A 57 -27.15 5.56 -3.03
N ASP A 58 -27.54 5.85 -4.27
CA ASP A 58 -26.64 6.16 -5.38
C ASP A 58 -25.70 7.36 -5.09
N ASP A 59 -26.17 8.35 -4.35
CA ASP A 59 -25.41 9.54 -3.95
C ASP A 59 -24.35 9.28 -2.86
N HIS A 60 -24.49 8.18 -2.11
CA HIS A 60 -23.54 7.77 -1.08
C HIS A 60 -22.63 6.62 -1.51
N GLN A 61 -22.82 6.03 -2.70
CA GLN A 61 -22.10 4.83 -3.12
C GLN A 61 -20.58 4.98 -3.14
N SER A 62 -20.04 6.13 -3.54
CA SER A 62 -18.56 6.32 -3.55
C SER A 62 -17.98 6.18 -2.14
N PHE A 63 -18.60 6.85 -1.16
CA PHE A 63 -18.23 6.74 0.25
C PHE A 63 -18.43 5.31 0.78
N THR A 64 -19.61 4.73 0.55
CA THR A 64 -19.93 3.39 1.05
C THR A 64 -18.98 2.34 0.47
N ALA A 65 -18.65 2.44 -0.82
CA ALA A 65 -17.76 1.50 -1.49
C ALA A 65 -16.34 1.58 -0.92
N GLY A 66 -15.80 2.78 -0.70
CA GLY A 66 -14.53 2.96 -0.02
C GLY A 66 -14.54 2.43 1.41
N ALA A 67 -15.62 2.65 2.17
CA ALA A 67 -15.74 2.15 3.54
C ALA A 67 -15.79 0.62 3.57
N VAL A 68 -16.56 0.00 2.68
CA VAL A 68 -16.67 -1.46 2.52
C VAL A 68 -15.34 -2.07 2.08
N ALA A 69 -14.65 -1.46 1.12
CA ALA A 69 -13.30 -1.86 0.68
C ALA A 69 -12.31 -1.80 1.84
N TYR A 70 -12.23 -0.66 2.52
CA TYR A 70 -11.33 -0.46 3.65
C TYR A 70 -11.59 -1.45 4.79
N LEU A 71 -12.86 -1.70 5.12
CA LEU A 71 -13.25 -2.66 6.15
C LEU A 71 -12.81 -4.09 5.83
N GLY A 72 -13.08 -4.56 4.60
CA GLY A 72 -12.66 -5.90 4.20
C GLY A 72 -11.14 -6.03 4.13
N GLU A 73 -10.44 -5.00 3.64
CA GLU A 73 -8.99 -4.94 3.61
C GLU A 73 -8.35 -4.93 5.01
N ALA A 74 -8.94 -4.24 5.98
CA ALA A 74 -8.50 -4.23 7.37
C ALA A 74 -8.70 -5.61 8.02
N LEU A 75 -9.86 -6.24 7.80
CA LEU A 75 -10.16 -7.56 8.36
C LEU A 75 -9.27 -8.65 7.74
N MET A 76 -9.05 -8.66 6.43
CA MET A 76 -8.16 -9.64 5.78
C MET A 76 -6.68 -9.46 6.15
N ARG A 77 -6.23 -8.24 6.49
CA ARG A 77 -4.85 -8.03 7.01
C ARG A 77 -4.60 -8.79 8.32
N VAL A 78 -5.67 -9.10 9.05
CA VAL A 78 -5.61 -9.88 10.29
C VAL A 78 -6.02 -11.32 10.07
N GLY A 79 -7.14 -11.54 9.38
CA GLY A 79 -7.75 -12.85 9.15
C GLY A 79 -7.16 -13.65 7.98
N GLY A 80 -6.29 -13.05 7.17
CA GLY A 80 -5.89 -13.60 5.89
C GLY A 80 -7.07 -13.71 4.93
N GLY A 81 -6.99 -14.67 4.02
CA GLY A 81 -8.08 -15.01 3.13
C GLY A 81 -8.17 -14.12 1.89
N ARG A 82 -9.35 -14.03 1.29
CA ARG A 82 -9.59 -13.36 0.00
C ARG A 82 -10.93 -12.69 -0.09
N TRP A 83 -11.07 -11.77 -1.03
CA TRP A 83 -12.38 -11.31 -1.48
C TRP A 83 -13.12 -12.39 -2.24
N ASP A 84 -14.44 -12.37 -2.15
CA ASP A 84 -15.37 -13.14 -2.98
C ASP A 84 -16.64 -12.30 -3.20
N TRP A 85 -17.56 -12.78 -4.04
CA TRP A 85 -18.82 -12.11 -4.34
C TRP A 85 -20.02 -12.92 -3.88
N ALA A 86 -20.88 -12.30 -3.06
CA ALA A 86 -22.17 -12.88 -2.70
C ALA A 86 -23.28 -12.31 -3.60
N GLY A 87 -23.90 -13.18 -4.41
CA GLY A 87 -25.02 -12.80 -5.27
C GLY A 87 -26.39 -12.76 -4.56
N GLN A 88 -26.46 -13.21 -3.31
CA GLN A 88 -27.68 -13.26 -2.50
C GLN A 88 -27.40 -12.67 -1.12
N VAL A 89 -28.39 -11.96 -0.59
CA VAL A 89 -28.37 -11.47 0.80
C VAL A 89 -28.43 -12.68 1.74
N PRO A 90 -27.59 -12.79 2.78
CA PRO A 90 -27.59 -13.97 3.64
C PRO A 90 -28.84 -13.97 4.54
N ASP A 91 -29.20 -15.13 5.08
CA ASP A 91 -30.46 -15.29 5.84
C ASP A 91 -30.50 -14.47 7.15
N ASP A 92 -29.34 -14.08 7.68
CA ASP A 92 -29.19 -13.23 8.87
C ASP A 92 -29.25 -11.73 8.56
N ALA A 93 -29.71 -11.35 7.37
CA ALA A 93 -29.94 -9.98 6.94
C ALA A 93 -30.75 -9.13 7.94
N PRO A 94 -30.57 -7.79 7.93
CA PRO A 94 -31.30 -6.88 8.81
C PRO A 94 -32.80 -7.18 8.84
N SER A 95 -33.45 -7.07 10.00
CA SER A 95 -34.89 -7.35 10.13
C SER A 95 -35.77 -6.34 9.39
N ASP A 96 -35.22 -5.17 9.08
CA ASP A 96 -35.90 -4.10 8.34
C ASP A 96 -36.21 -4.51 6.88
N PRO A 97 -37.49 -4.54 6.47
CA PRO A 97 -37.90 -4.91 5.12
C PRO A 97 -37.36 -3.98 4.01
N LEU A 98 -37.27 -2.67 4.25
CA LEU A 98 -36.77 -1.71 3.27
C LEU A 98 -35.27 -1.93 3.05
N LEU A 99 -34.52 -2.12 4.13
CA LEU A 99 -33.09 -2.36 4.06
C LEU A 99 -32.76 -3.68 3.35
N ARG A 100 -33.53 -4.76 3.62
CA ARG A 100 -33.42 -6.01 2.86
C ARG A 100 -33.71 -5.85 1.38
N GLN A 101 -34.78 -5.12 1.04
CA GLN A 101 -35.11 -4.87 -0.35
C GLN A 101 -33.95 -4.15 -1.04
N ARG A 102 -33.47 -3.05 -0.44
CA ARG A 102 -32.34 -2.27 -0.96
C ARG A 102 -31.09 -3.12 -1.13
N LEU A 103 -30.72 -3.93 -0.14
CA LEU A 103 -29.59 -4.86 -0.22
C LEU A 103 -29.71 -5.85 -1.39
N SER A 104 -30.90 -6.41 -1.61
CA SER A 104 -31.10 -7.40 -2.69
C SER A 104 -31.09 -6.78 -4.09
N GLU A 105 -31.47 -5.51 -4.19
CA GLU A 105 -31.48 -4.74 -5.44
C GLU A 105 -30.17 -3.95 -5.67
N HIS A 106 -29.29 -3.88 -4.65
CA HIS A 106 -28.11 -3.03 -4.67
C HIS A 106 -27.11 -3.44 -5.77
N ARG A 107 -26.56 -2.42 -6.41
CA ARG A 107 -25.56 -2.52 -7.47
C ARG A 107 -24.52 -1.44 -7.24
N TRP A 108 -23.27 -1.84 -7.22
CA TRP A 108 -22.13 -0.95 -7.06
C TRP A 108 -21.88 -0.16 -8.35
N ARG A 109 -22.05 1.16 -8.26
CA ARG A 109 -21.95 2.14 -9.35
C ARG A 109 -21.19 3.36 -8.86
N ILE A 110 -20.03 3.63 -9.45
CA ILE A 110 -19.04 4.57 -8.92
C ILE A 110 -18.57 5.55 -9.99
N ASP A 111 -18.21 5.09 -11.19
CA ASP A 111 -17.65 5.94 -12.25
C ASP A 111 -18.20 5.66 -13.67
N SER A 112 -19.28 4.86 -13.77
CA SER A 112 -19.93 4.42 -15.02
C SER A 112 -19.12 3.49 -15.92
N ALA A 113 -17.79 3.40 -15.77
CA ALA A 113 -16.92 2.66 -16.66
C ALA A 113 -16.70 1.22 -16.14
N GLY A 114 -17.17 0.22 -16.89
CA GLY A 114 -16.91 -1.19 -16.57
C GLY A 114 -17.65 -1.73 -15.34
N GLU A 115 -18.63 -0.99 -14.81
CA GLU A 115 -19.44 -1.40 -13.66
C GLU A 115 -20.13 -2.74 -13.88
N PRO A 116 -20.14 -3.62 -12.87
CA PRO A 116 -20.73 -4.93 -13.02
C PRO A 116 -22.25 -4.80 -13.12
N ASN A 117 -22.82 -5.40 -14.17
CA ASN A 117 -24.26 -5.53 -14.30
C ASN A 117 -24.82 -6.68 -13.44
N ALA A 118 -24.36 -6.79 -12.18
CA ALA A 118 -24.74 -7.83 -11.23
C ALA A 118 -25.21 -7.21 -9.91
N THR A 119 -26.24 -7.79 -9.30
CA THR A 119 -26.59 -7.52 -7.90
C THR A 119 -25.64 -8.27 -6.97
N GLY A 120 -25.63 -7.86 -5.71
CA GLY A 120 -24.86 -8.51 -4.67
C GLY A 120 -23.81 -7.59 -4.06
N PHE A 121 -22.89 -8.18 -3.33
CA PHE A 121 -21.92 -7.43 -2.55
C PHE A 121 -20.61 -8.22 -2.37
N PRO A 122 -19.49 -7.50 -2.21
CA PRO A 122 -18.23 -8.11 -1.87
C PRO A 122 -18.33 -8.71 -0.45
N ILE A 123 -17.74 -9.90 -0.29
CA ILE A 123 -17.56 -10.57 0.98
C ILE A 123 -16.08 -10.92 1.15
N ILE A 124 -15.63 -11.05 2.38
CA ILE A 124 -14.31 -11.59 2.69
C ILE A 124 -14.47 -13.02 3.18
N ARG A 125 -13.64 -13.92 2.65
CA ARG A 125 -13.47 -15.28 3.17
C ARG A 125 -12.12 -15.33 3.88
N PRO A 126 -12.08 -15.46 5.21
CA PRO A 126 -10.82 -15.53 5.94
C PRO A 126 -10.02 -16.79 5.58
N ASP A 127 -8.78 -16.87 6.05
CA ASP A 127 -7.97 -18.08 5.94
C ASP A 127 -8.75 -19.29 6.47
N SER A 128 -8.83 -20.36 5.68
CA SER A 128 -9.70 -21.51 5.96
C SER A 128 -9.35 -22.22 7.27
N ASP A 129 -8.10 -22.09 7.72
CA ASP A 129 -7.62 -22.76 8.91
C ASP A 129 -7.99 -22.00 10.19
N SER A 130 -8.28 -20.69 10.09
CA SER A 130 -8.58 -19.82 11.23
C SER A 130 -9.92 -20.11 11.93
N GLY A 131 -10.82 -20.88 11.30
CA GLY A 131 -12.16 -21.15 11.80
C GLY A 131 -13.13 -19.95 11.78
N LEU A 132 -12.70 -18.81 11.24
CA LEU A 132 -13.55 -17.64 11.03
C LEU A 132 -14.53 -17.89 9.87
N GLU A 133 -15.75 -17.38 9.99
CA GLU A 133 -16.74 -17.44 8.92
C GLU A 133 -16.56 -16.30 7.91
N ALA A 134 -17.07 -16.50 6.69
CA ALA A 134 -17.11 -15.44 5.70
C ALA A 134 -17.98 -14.28 6.19
N LEU A 135 -17.55 -13.04 5.93
CA LEU A 135 -18.20 -11.85 6.43
C LEU A 135 -18.47 -10.88 5.27
N SER A 136 -19.62 -10.23 5.28
CA SER A 136 -19.92 -9.12 4.36
C SER A 136 -19.58 -7.78 5.03
N PRO A 137 -18.57 -7.03 4.54
CA PRO A 137 -18.25 -5.72 5.11
C PRO A 137 -19.39 -4.72 4.94
N THR A 138 -20.23 -4.88 3.89
CA THR A 138 -21.47 -4.11 3.73
C THR A 138 -22.45 -4.34 4.88
N HIS A 139 -22.71 -5.60 5.24
CA HIS A 139 -23.62 -5.91 6.35
C HIS A 139 -23.05 -5.44 7.70
N LEU A 140 -21.73 -5.54 7.88
CA LEU A 140 -21.06 -5.03 9.07
C LEU A 140 -21.20 -3.50 9.20
N LEU A 141 -21.03 -2.76 8.10
CA LEU A 141 -21.23 -1.31 8.07
C LEU A 141 -22.69 -0.95 8.39
N LEU A 142 -23.66 -1.63 7.78
CA LEU A 142 -25.08 -1.40 8.05
C LEU A 142 -25.44 -1.69 9.51
N HIS A 143 -24.88 -2.76 10.08
CA HIS A 143 -25.04 -3.07 11.49
C HIS A 143 -24.44 -1.98 12.39
N ALA A 144 -23.26 -1.47 12.05
CA ALA A 144 -22.64 -0.36 12.75
C ALA A 144 -23.50 0.91 12.70
N LEU A 145 -24.09 1.25 11.54
CA LEU A 145 -24.97 2.41 11.42
C LEU A 145 -26.28 2.25 12.21
N ALA A 146 -26.82 1.02 12.29
CA ALA A 146 -28.07 0.73 12.97
C ALA A 146 -27.93 0.60 14.51
N ALA A 147 -26.73 0.35 15.01
CA ALA A 147 -26.49 0.15 16.44
C ALA A 147 -26.52 1.47 17.21
N ASP A 148 -27.11 1.46 18.41
CA ASP A 148 -27.10 2.61 19.33
C ASP A 148 -25.69 2.89 19.87
N GLU A 149 -24.84 1.86 19.96
CA GLU A 149 -23.49 1.94 20.51
C GLU A 149 -22.42 2.08 19.41
N SER A 150 -21.46 2.99 19.62
CA SER A 150 -20.29 3.13 18.75
C SER A 150 -19.24 2.03 19.00
N GLY A 151 -18.44 1.71 17.99
CA GLY A 151 -17.30 0.80 18.09
C GLY A 151 -17.58 -0.61 17.58
N VAL A 152 -18.65 -0.79 16.81
CA VAL A 152 -19.02 -2.06 16.17
C VAL A 152 -17.92 -2.54 15.23
N LEU A 153 -17.33 -1.64 14.43
CA LEU A 153 -16.28 -1.98 13.47
C LEU A 153 -14.99 -2.42 14.17
N ALA A 154 -14.57 -1.66 15.19
CA ALA A 154 -13.42 -1.99 16.02
C ALA A 154 -13.61 -3.31 16.78
N ALA A 155 -14.81 -3.55 17.33
CA ALA A 155 -15.13 -4.80 18.01
C ALA A 155 -15.08 -6.00 17.06
N ALA A 156 -15.57 -5.87 15.83
CA ALA A 156 -15.46 -6.93 14.82
C ALA A 156 -14.00 -7.25 14.47
N TYR A 157 -13.18 -6.22 14.27
CA TYR A 157 -11.74 -6.36 14.07
C TYR A 157 -11.04 -7.03 15.25
N GLY A 158 -11.34 -6.61 16.47
CA GLY A 158 -10.81 -7.22 17.70
C GLY A 158 -11.17 -8.70 17.84
N ARG A 159 -12.41 -9.09 17.49
CA ARG A 159 -12.83 -10.51 17.47
C ARG A 159 -12.05 -11.33 16.45
N TRP A 160 -11.89 -10.82 15.23
CA TRP A 160 -11.09 -11.48 14.18
C TRP A 160 -9.64 -11.65 14.61
N LYS A 161 -9.04 -10.59 15.15
CA LYS A 161 -7.68 -10.61 15.69
C LYS A 161 -7.52 -11.63 16.81
N GLY A 162 -8.45 -11.68 17.75
CA GLY A 162 -8.43 -12.64 18.84
C GLY A 162 -8.53 -14.09 18.36
N ALA A 163 -9.41 -14.38 17.40
CA ALA A 163 -9.57 -15.72 16.84
C ALA A 163 -8.30 -16.22 16.13
N VAL A 164 -7.70 -15.36 15.28
CA VAL A 164 -6.43 -15.65 14.59
C VAL A 164 -5.30 -15.86 15.59
N GLN A 165 -5.19 -15.00 16.59
CA GLN A 165 -4.15 -15.10 17.63
C GLN A 165 -4.31 -16.38 18.45
N ALA A 166 -5.54 -16.78 18.77
CA ALA A 166 -5.81 -18.04 19.47
C ALA A 166 -5.39 -19.24 18.61
N TYR A 167 -5.74 -19.25 17.32
CA TYR A 167 -5.34 -20.33 16.42
C TYR A 167 -3.83 -20.41 16.22
N ALA A 168 -3.15 -19.27 16.01
CA ALA A 168 -1.69 -19.20 15.88
C ALA A 168 -0.95 -19.64 17.14
N ALA A 169 -1.50 -19.37 18.33
CA ALA A 169 -0.91 -19.83 19.60
C ALA A 169 -0.91 -21.37 19.71
N GLU A 170 -1.87 -22.04 19.09
CA GLU A 170 -1.95 -23.50 19.00
C GLU A 170 -1.14 -24.07 17.82
N HIS A 171 -0.82 -23.23 16.81
CA HIS A 171 -0.12 -23.61 15.58
C HIS A 171 1.04 -22.64 15.28
N PRO A 172 2.22 -22.78 15.94
CA PRO A 172 3.31 -21.80 15.86
C PRO A 172 3.92 -21.60 14.47
N ASP A 173 3.80 -22.60 13.58
CA ASP A 173 4.30 -22.55 12.20
C ASP A 173 3.26 -21.98 11.21
N TRP A 174 2.07 -21.63 11.70
CA TRP A 174 0.99 -21.07 10.89
C TRP A 174 0.93 -19.54 11.04
N ALA A 175 0.65 -18.88 9.93
CA ALA A 175 0.25 -17.48 9.89
C ALA A 175 -0.85 -17.32 8.83
N PRO A 176 -1.83 -16.43 9.04
CA PRO A 176 -2.89 -16.22 8.08
C PRO A 176 -2.34 -15.70 6.75
N VAL A 177 -2.78 -16.27 5.64
CA VAL A 177 -2.33 -15.87 4.29
C VAL A 177 -3.44 -15.09 3.59
N LYS A 178 -3.18 -13.80 3.33
CA LYS A 178 -4.05 -12.92 2.54
C LYS A 178 -3.73 -13.04 1.04
N GLU A 179 -4.75 -13.24 0.22
CA GLU A 179 -4.68 -13.05 -1.24
C GLU A 179 -4.45 -11.58 -1.54
N ARG A 180 -3.41 -11.29 -2.33
CA ARG A 180 -3.01 -9.91 -2.59
C ARG A 180 -4.08 -9.16 -3.38
N THR A 181 -4.24 -7.90 -3.03
CA THR A 181 -5.13 -6.97 -3.72
C THR A 181 -4.36 -5.68 -4.03
N LEU A 182 -4.92 -4.82 -4.88
CA LEU A 182 -4.30 -3.52 -5.18
C LEU A 182 -4.20 -2.61 -3.96
N ALA A 183 -4.98 -2.87 -2.90
CA ALA A 183 -4.87 -2.15 -1.64
C ALA A 183 -3.62 -2.54 -0.83
N ASP A 184 -2.88 -3.59 -1.23
CA ASP A 184 -1.54 -3.90 -0.69
C ASP A 184 -0.42 -3.14 -1.44
N GLY A 185 -0.80 -2.09 -2.19
CA GLY A 185 0.07 -1.32 -3.07
C GLY A 185 0.22 -1.91 -4.48
N LEU A 186 0.57 -1.05 -5.43
CA LEU A 186 0.73 -1.40 -6.84
C LEU A 186 1.94 -2.32 -7.09
N PHE A 187 2.92 -2.28 -6.18
CA PHE A 187 4.18 -3.02 -6.34
C PHE A 187 4.36 -4.02 -5.20
N ASN A 188 4.52 -5.30 -5.55
CA ASN A 188 4.89 -6.33 -4.57
C ASN A 188 6.25 -5.98 -3.95
N ALA A 189 6.26 -5.75 -2.64
CA ALA A 189 7.49 -5.78 -1.87
C ALA A 189 8.20 -7.13 -2.08
N PRO A 190 9.47 -7.15 -2.50
CA PRO A 190 10.22 -8.39 -2.62
C PRO A 190 10.32 -9.07 -1.25
N SER A 191 10.42 -10.40 -1.25
CA SER A 191 10.74 -11.16 -0.04
C SER A 191 12.05 -10.67 0.58
N PRO A 192 12.26 -10.85 1.90
CA PRO A 192 13.54 -10.57 2.54
C PRO A 192 14.71 -11.20 1.76
N SER A 193 15.81 -10.47 1.64
CA SER A 193 16.93 -10.84 0.78
C SER A 193 18.24 -10.76 1.54
N ALA A 194 18.91 -11.90 1.72
CA ALA A 194 20.26 -11.92 2.30
C ALA A 194 21.26 -11.08 1.47
N VAL A 195 21.04 -10.96 0.16
CA VAL A 195 21.85 -10.10 -0.72
C VAL A 195 21.66 -8.62 -0.35
N LEU A 196 20.44 -8.22 -0.01
CA LEU A 196 20.15 -6.87 0.48
C LEU A 196 20.83 -6.62 1.82
N ASP A 197 20.65 -7.54 2.77
CA ASP A 197 21.19 -7.42 4.12
C ASP A 197 22.72 -7.29 4.10
N ASP A 198 23.40 -8.14 3.31
CA ASP A 198 24.84 -8.10 3.13
C ASP A 198 25.31 -6.80 2.46
N TRP A 199 24.56 -6.29 1.47
CA TRP A 199 24.92 -5.03 0.81
C TRP A 199 24.75 -3.85 1.76
N LEU A 200 23.64 -3.75 2.49
CA LEU A 200 23.40 -2.69 3.47
C LEU A 200 24.46 -2.69 4.57
N ALA A 201 24.78 -3.86 5.13
CA ALA A 201 25.82 -3.98 6.16
C ALA A 201 27.20 -3.53 5.65
N ARG A 202 27.54 -3.88 4.39
CA ARG A 202 28.78 -3.40 3.77
C ARG A 202 28.78 -1.88 3.57
N GLN A 203 27.68 -1.31 3.07
CA GLN A 203 27.61 0.14 2.84
C GLN A 203 27.66 0.91 4.15
N GLU A 204 26.93 0.49 5.18
CA GLU A 204 26.96 1.11 6.51
C GLU A 204 28.39 1.12 7.08
N HIS A 205 29.12 0.01 6.93
CA HIS A 205 30.50 -0.09 7.40
C HIS A 205 31.49 0.76 6.60
N ARG A 206 31.36 0.80 5.26
CA ARG A 206 32.32 1.47 4.36
C ARG A 206 32.01 2.95 4.11
N PHE A 207 30.80 3.39 4.36
CA PHE A 207 30.37 4.75 4.04
C PHE A 207 31.25 5.84 4.68
N PRO A 208 31.71 5.73 5.94
CA PRO A 208 32.62 6.74 6.52
C PRO A 208 33.94 6.91 5.75
N GLU A 209 34.51 5.82 5.23
CA GLU A 209 35.72 5.86 4.41
C GLU A 209 35.42 6.48 3.05
N TRP A 210 34.36 6.02 2.37
CA TRP A 210 33.90 6.60 1.11
C TRP A 210 33.64 8.12 1.25
N ALA A 211 33.03 8.54 2.35
CA ALA A 211 32.76 9.93 2.67
C ALA A 211 34.05 10.76 2.81
N ALA A 212 35.06 10.22 3.50
CA ALA A 212 36.35 10.87 3.71
C ALA A 212 37.15 11.00 2.40
N GLU A 213 37.17 9.96 1.58
CA GLU A 213 37.88 9.94 0.28
C GLU A 213 37.29 10.93 -0.74
N ASN A 214 35.97 11.11 -0.72
CA ASN A 214 35.28 11.92 -1.70
C ASN A 214 35.10 13.38 -1.28
N GLY A 215 35.19 13.67 0.03
CA GLY A 215 34.99 15.01 0.59
C GLY A 215 33.58 15.56 0.33
N GLY A 216 33.22 16.69 0.94
CA GLY A 216 31.95 17.37 0.62
C GLY A 216 30.87 17.35 1.70
N SER A 217 31.21 17.05 2.96
CA SER A 217 30.33 17.17 4.14
C SER A 217 28.96 16.49 3.94
N TRP A 218 28.99 15.17 3.85
CA TRP A 218 27.82 14.31 3.63
C TRP A 218 26.91 14.26 4.87
N ASP A 219 25.97 15.20 4.92
CA ASP A 219 25.08 15.49 6.05
C ASP A 219 23.65 14.94 5.86
N TYR A 220 23.39 14.26 4.74
CA TYR A 220 22.09 13.76 4.33
C TYR A 220 21.01 14.83 4.16
N THR A 221 21.40 16.09 4.00
CA THR A 221 20.46 17.16 3.66
C THR A 221 20.07 17.10 2.19
N PRO A 222 18.88 17.59 1.80
CA PRO A 222 18.49 17.69 0.40
C PRO A 222 19.50 18.50 -0.44
N ASP A 223 20.18 19.48 0.14
CA ASP A 223 21.18 20.30 -0.57
C ASP A 223 22.47 19.51 -0.88
N SER A 224 22.74 18.43 -0.16
CA SER A 224 23.85 17.52 -0.45
C SER A 224 23.65 16.70 -1.73
N ILE A 225 22.43 16.61 -2.26
CA ILE A 225 22.15 15.93 -3.54
C ILE A 225 22.86 16.64 -4.70
N ASN A 226 22.85 17.97 -4.74
CA ASN A 226 23.56 18.73 -5.79
C ASN A 226 25.09 18.49 -5.71
N ARG A 227 25.65 18.37 -4.49
CA ARG A 227 27.07 18.04 -4.30
C ARG A 227 27.39 16.62 -4.78
N LEU A 228 26.50 15.66 -4.50
CA LEU A 228 26.63 14.27 -4.95
C LEU A 228 26.60 14.18 -6.48
N THR A 229 25.63 14.84 -7.13
CA THR A 229 25.46 14.80 -8.58
C THR A 229 26.64 15.40 -9.33
N GLU A 230 27.20 16.49 -8.83
CA GLU A 230 28.46 17.05 -9.34
C GLU A 230 29.64 16.09 -9.18
N LEU A 231 29.75 15.40 -8.03
CA LEU A 231 30.80 14.42 -7.79
C LEU A 231 30.70 13.22 -8.74
N VAL A 232 29.50 12.68 -8.91
CA VAL A 232 29.21 11.57 -9.84
C VAL A 232 29.53 11.99 -11.27
N SER A 233 29.13 13.19 -11.70
CA SER A 233 29.46 13.72 -13.02
C SER A 233 30.97 13.87 -13.25
N ARG A 234 31.74 14.25 -12.23
CA ARG A 234 33.20 14.34 -12.34
C ARG A 234 33.90 12.98 -12.41
N LYS A 235 33.50 12.01 -11.57
CA LYS A 235 34.17 10.70 -11.46
C LYS A 235 33.69 9.69 -12.51
N THR A 236 32.41 9.74 -12.87
CA THR A 236 31.78 8.86 -13.84
C THR A 236 31.00 9.71 -14.86
N PRO A 237 31.69 10.41 -15.79
CA PRO A 237 31.06 11.43 -16.64
C PRO A 237 30.10 10.89 -17.70
N THR A 238 29.97 9.57 -17.84
CA THR A 238 29.15 8.93 -18.87
C THR A 238 28.39 7.74 -18.32
N VAL A 239 27.30 7.35 -18.99
CA VAL A 239 26.55 6.12 -18.68
C VAL A 239 27.46 4.87 -18.74
N ALA A 240 28.42 4.84 -19.65
CA ALA A 240 29.40 3.75 -19.69
C ALA A 240 30.31 3.74 -18.45
N ALA A 241 30.76 4.92 -17.99
CA ALA A 241 31.64 5.02 -16.83
C ALA A 241 30.92 4.66 -15.51
N ILE A 242 29.65 5.04 -15.33
CA ILE A 242 28.89 4.66 -14.12
C ILE A 242 28.52 3.17 -14.10
N ARG A 243 28.51 2.51 -15.26
CA ARG A 243 28.32 1.05 -15.40
C ARG A 243 29.62 0.24 -15.36
N ASP A 244 30.78 0.91 -15.43
CA ASP A 244 32.08 0.25 -15.44
C ASP A 244 32.35 -0.41 -14.07
N PRO A 245 32.64 -1.73 -14.02
CA PRO A 245 33.00 -2.42 -12.78
C PRO A 245 34.17 -1.78 -12.02
N ALA A 246 35.08 -1.08 -12.70
CA ALA A 246 36.18 -0.35 -12.06
C ALA A 246 35.70 0.78 -11.14
N ASN A 247 34.47 1.28 -11.33
CA ASN A 247 33.86 2.33 -10.52
C ASN A 247 32.82 1.79 -9.52
N ALA A 248 32.65 0.47 -9.41
CA ALA A 248 31.57 -0.15 -8.64
C ALA A 248 31.53 0.32 -7.18
N GLU A 249 32.67 0.37 -6.48
CA GLU A 249 32.71 0.81 -5.08
C GLU A 249 32.30 2.27 -4.90
N PHE A 250 32.69 3.14 -5.84
CA PHE A 250 32.29 4.54 -5.84
C PHE A 250 30.78 4.67 -6.07
N VAL A 251 30.25 3.95 -7.06
CA VAL A 251 28.83 3.98 -7.47
C VAL A 251 27.92 3.38 -6.40
N ASP A 252 28.35 2.33 -5.71
CA ASP A 252 27.67 1.75 -4.55
C ASP A 252 27.50 2.79 -3.45
N GLY A 253 28.58 3.46 -3.04
CA GLY A 253 28.51 4.49 -1.99
C GLY A 253 27.67 5.70 -2.40
N ALA A 254 27.74 6.13 -3.67
CA ALA A 254 26.90 7.20 -4.19
C ALA A 254 25.41 6.84 -4.20
N SER A 255 25.09 5.62 -4.63
CA SER A 255 23.71 5.11 -4.68
C SER A 255 23.13 4.90 -3.28
N TYR A 256 23.95 4.36 -2.36
CA TYR A 256 23.60 4.23 -0.95
C TYR A 256 23.30 5.60 -0.31
N TYR A 257 24.16 6.60 -0.53
CA TYR A 257 23.96 7.92 0.04
C TYR A 257 22.68 8.59 -0.48
N LEU A 258 22.44 8.57 -1.79
CA LEU A 258 21.22 9.11 -2.38
C LEU A 258 19.97 8.38 -1.85
N GLY A 259 20.03 7.06 -1.75
CA GLY A 259 18.95 6.26 -1.18
C GLY A 259 18.70 6.61 0.29
N GLU A 260 19.73 6.77 1.12
CA GLU A 260 19.55 7.18 2.51
C GLU A 260 18.92 8.57 2.64
N ILE A 261 19.20 9.50 1.72
CA ILE A 261 18.50 10.79 1.69
C ILE A 261 17.01 10.61 1.35
N LEU A 262 16.70 9.86 0.28
CA LEU A 262 15.32 9.59 -0.14
C LEU A 262 14.53 8.88 0.97
N ARG A 263 15.16 7.91 1.65
CA ARG A 263 14.56 7.13 2.75
C ARG A 263 14.25 7.98 3.98
N ARG A 264 15.05 9.00 4.26
CA ARG A 264 14.84 9.94 5.37
C ARG A 264 13.82 11.03 5.03
N GLY A 265 13.69 11.37 3.75
CA GLY A 265 12.72 12.34 3.26
C GLY A 265 11.28 11.81 3.25
N CYS A 266 11.08 10.55 2.86
CA CYS A 266 9.75 9.94 2.74
C CYS A 266 9.76 8.50 3.29
N PRO A 267 8.75 8.08 4.10
CA PRO A 267 8.66 6.73 4.67
C PRO A 267 8.80 5.62 3.62
N SER A 268 9.97 5.01 3.57
CA SER A 268 10.32 3.98 2.60
C SER A 268 11.36 3.00 3.16
N ARG A 269 11.54 1.89 2.45
CA ARG A 269 12.46 0.81 2.82
C ARG A 269 13.31 0.38 1.63
N TRP A 270 14.53 -0.04 1.91
CA TRP A 270 15.36 -0.67 0.90
C TRP A 270 14.79 -2.04 0.51
N VAL A 271 14.82 -2.34 -0.79
CA VAL A 271 14.41 -3.61 -1.36
C VAL A 271 15.42 -4.07 -2.41
N TYR A 272 15.57 -5.38 -2.57
CA TYR A 272 16.36 -5.97 -3.65
C TYR A 272 15.43 -6.53 -4.72
N ARG A 273 15.56 -6.03 -5.95
CA ARG A 273 14.82 -6.51 -7.12
C ARG A 273 15.81 -6.93 -8.18
N GLU A 274 15.75 -8.19 -8.60
CA GLU A 274 16.58 -8.69 -9.69
C GLU A 274 15.99 -8.31 -11.06
N PHE A 275 15.85 -7.00 -11.29
CA PHE A 275 15.58 -6.42 -12.60
C PHE A 275 16.91 -5.94 -13.17
N ARG A 276 17.58 -6.80 -13.95
CA ARG A 276 18.79 -6.39 -14.68
C ARG A 276 18.42 -6.02 -16.10
N ASP A 277 18.43 -4.73 -16.40
CA ASP A 277 18.62 -4.32 -17.78
C ASP A 277 20.02 -4.76 -18.23
N GLU A 278 20.15 -5.14 -19.50
CA GLU A 278 21.40 -5.66 -20.04
C GLU A 278 22.52 -4.62 -19.87
N GLY A 279 23.55 -4.97 -19.08
CA GLY A 279 24.70 -4.12 -18.81
C GLY A 279 24.64 -3.28 -17.53
N ASP A 280 23.57 -3.36 -16.73
CA ASP A 280 23.53 -2.69 -15.43
C ASP A 280 24.34 -3.42 -14.34
N PRO A 281 25.02 -2.68 -13.45
CA PRO A 281 25.72 -3.25 -12.31
C PRO A 281 24.73 -3.76 -11.27
N VAL A 282 25.20 -4.64 -10.37
CA VAL A 282 24.38 -5.16 -9.26
C VAL A 282 23.76 -4.05 -8.40
N THR A 283 24.43 -2.88 -8.31
CA THR A 283 23.95 -1.69 -7.60
C THR A 283 22.55 -1.25 -8.06
N ALA A 284 22.19 -1.48 -9.32
CA ALA A 284 20.88 -1.13 -9.89
C ALA A 284 19.70 -1.89 -9.25
N ASN A 285 19.99 -3.03 -8.63
CA ASN A 285 18.99 -3.90 -8.00
C ASN A 285 18.60 -3.43 -6.58
N PHE A 286 19.38 -2.54 -5.96
CA PHE A 286 19.06 -1.99 -4.65
C PHE A 286 18.24 -0.71 -4.82
N GLN A 287 16.99 -0.79 -4.42
CA GLN A 287 15.99 0.24 -4.68
C GLN A 287 15.28 0.61 -3.38
N LEU A 288 14.58 1.73 -3.37
CA LEU A 288 13.67 2.10 -2.29
C LEU A 288 12.24 1.86 -2.73
N GLN A 289 11.44 1.34 -1.81
CA GLN A 289 10.00 1.20 -1.97
C GLN A 289 9.30 1.95 -0.85
N LEU A 290 8.27 2.73 -1.21
CA LEU A 290 7.41 3.39 -0.23
C LEU A 290 6.78 2.36 0.70
N ASN A 291 6.61 2.72 1.99
CA ASN A 291 6.10 1.79 2.98
C ASN A 291 4.65 1.35 2.74
N ASP A 292 3.89 2.13 1.98
CA ASP A 292 2.53 1.84 1.51
C ASP A 292 2.51 1.03 0.19
N ASP A 293 3.67 0.68 -0.36
CA ASP A 293 3.84 -0.04 -1.61
C ASP A 293 3.26 0.67 -2.86
N ALA A 294 2.96 1.97 -2.75
CA ALA A 294 2.42 2.78 -3.85
C ALA A 294 3.46 3.05 -4.96
N GLY A 295 4.75 2.99 -4.63
CA GLY A 295 5.83 3.32 -5.56
C GLY A 295 7.19 2.79 -5.12
N PHE A 296 8.11 2.72 -6.08
CA PHE A 296 9.52 2.43 -5.83
C PHE A 296 10.42 3.28 -6.73
N THR A 297 11.67 3.45 -6.33
CA THR A 297 12.68 4.21 -7.06
C THR A 297 14.07 3.62 -6.86
N GLY A 298 14.93 3.76 -7.88
CA GLY A 298 16.29 3.23 -7.87
C GLY A 298 17.32 4.36 -7.85
N PRO A 299 18.11 4.53 -6.76
CA PRO A 299 19.13 5.57 -6.68
C PRO A 299 20.16 5.51 -7.83
N PHE A 300 20.58 4.30 -8.23
CA PHE A 300 21.46 4.10 -9.38
C PHE A 300 20.84 4.66 -10.68
N HIS A 301 19.57 4.36 -10.93
CA HIS A 301 18.87 4.80 -12.15
C HIS A 301 18.71 6.33 -12.19
N LEU A 302 18.47 6.97 -11.04
CA LEU A 302 18.43 8.44 -10.96
C LEU A 302 19.77 9.07 -11.35
N LEU A 303 20.88 8.51 -10.86
CA LEU A 303 22.24 8.96 -11.19
C LEU A 303 22.60 8.66 -12.66
N SER A 304 22.26 7.48 -13.17
CA SER A 304 22.52 7.09 -14.56
C SER A 304 21.73 7.96 -15.55
N PHE A 305 20.44 8.18 -15.28
CA PHE A 305 19.57 9.00 -16.12
C PHE A 305 19.96 10.48 -16.10
N MET A 306 20.46 10.98 -14.97
CA MET A 306 21.08 12.31 -14.88
C MET A 306 22.23 12.45 -15.88
N LEU A 307 23.13 11.45 -15.96
CA LEU A 307 24.27 11.47 -16.88
C LEU A 307 23.82 11.33 -18.34
N GLU A 308 22.84 10.46 -18.60
CA GLU A 308 22.26 10.27 -19.92
C GLU A 308 21.66 11.58 -20.48
N ARG A 309 20.97 12.35 -19.64
CA ARG A 309 20.33 13.61 -20.03
C ARG A 309 21.22 14.84 -19.87
N GLY A 310 22.35 14.73 -19.17
CA GLY A 310 23.21 15.85 -18.82
C GLY A 310 22.55 16.85 -17.85
N ASP A 311 21.58 16.40 -17.03
CA ASP A 311 20.80 17.26 -16.13
C ASP A 311 21.10 16.97 -14.65
N LEU A 312 22.13 17.64 -14.13
CA LEU A 312 22.59 17.48 -12.74
C LEU A 312 21.55 17.87 -11.68
N ARG A 313 20.53 18.66 -12.05
CA ARG A 313 19.48 19.07 -11.09
C ARG A 313 18.40 18.02 -10.94
N ARG A 314 18.32 17.05 -11.86
CA ARG A 314 17.25 16.07 -11.90
C ARG A 314 17.10 15.25 -10.60
N PRO A 315 18.16 14.72 -9.98
CA PRO A 315 18.00 13.96 -8.74
C PRO A 315 17.46 14.82 -7.58
N ARG A 316 17.75 16.13 -7.57
CA ARG A 316 17.18 17.04 -6.57
C ARG A 316 15.70 17.33 -6.85
N ALA A 317 15.35 17.63 -8.10
CA ALA A 317 13.95 17.82 -8.48
C ALA A 317 13.12 16.57 -8.17
N TYR A 318 13.66 15.38 -8.47
CA TYR A 318 13.01 14.11 -8.14
C TYR A 318 12.86 13.91 -6.63
N TYR A 319 13.86 14.28 -5.83
CA TYR A 319 13.72 14.24 -4.36
C TYR A 319 12.57 15.14 -3.88
N ASP A 320 12.44 16.34 -4.42
CA ASP A 320 11.36 17.26 -4.04
C ASP A 320 9.98 16.70 -4.44
N GLU A 321 9.88 15.97 -5.56
CA GLU A 321 8.67 15.22 -5.96
C GLU A 321 8.40 13.98 -5.07
N TRP A 322 9.45 13.28 -4.64
CA TRP A 322 9.36 12.06 -3.83
C TRP A 322 8.92 12.31 -2.38
N VAL A 323 9.20 13.50 -1.86
CA VAL A 323 8.85 13.93 -0.48
C VAL A 323 7.60 14.81 -0.45
N GLY A 324 7.20 15.34 -1.60
CA GLY A 324 6.12 16.33 -1.76
C GLY A 324 4.72 15.76 -1.70
#